data_AF-A0A9P1F5F8-F1
#
_entry.id   AF-A0A9P1F5F8-F1
#
_cell.length_a   1.000
_cell.length_b   1.000
_cell.length_c   1.000
_cell.angle_alpha   90.00
_cell.angle_beta   90.00
_cell.angle_gamma   90.00
#
_symmetry.space_group_name_H-M   'P 1'
#
loop_
_entity.id
_entity.type
_entity.pdbx_description
1 polymer ?
#
loop_
_entity_poly.entity_id
_entity_poly.type
_entity_poly.pdbx_seq_one_letter_code
_entity_poly.pdbx_strand_id
1 'polypeptide(L)'
;MPTLGTKRIKRVIVYGQLFVLLSAFTSIYWQIHGLFGERGLLPVAPMLECEEESIFRCRLPLLRLVCNVFSFSPAVGLQFLALVGIILSIYAIHHTNCQNILVFLALFFLYRTIYEAGGVFMYYQWDALLLESTVYVAILAWFEDGPADSVAMYNIVVLLLRVTFMNGVTKFLSKCPTWYNLTAMDYHFETQPLPTPFAWYAHHFPPFFRQLVTLLTAYIEIILPPLFLIPVIQVRYFVFFCQVLLTTLNVFTANVGFFNFNILVLLVSLLDTPRVAFGSSVLAGFVFARLGYDIYYRLPWKFTLQQDSGPTLALSITHDKFKEFLAFYIDLIIMFIGILFLLVLGYSFIKGLIVPHRVKKVAHMAFVVVTSILLICYGMIPLLRLDEKLAARTTENPLIMQYYKSANSWGLANFYGSYKQMTTFGKPEIIIEGAHAIEGPWKEFQFSSKPGDISKRPKFIAPHQPRLDWQLTLAAEGTYQQNPFFMSLVYHLLQNTTEVVNLIENYPFQNRSEPLTFVRAKLYMYHFTNIGEKHWWSRDFQEEYMPPYNKGNEALRDYLREHRILTKSKSPFVNGPLGKTLKTGHRITSRIDHLLFVVGMLTLVFVTRIHRMYSNHEVHEN
;
A
#
# COMPACT_ATOMS: atom_id res chain seq x y z
N MET A 1 -2.02 -20.76 26.40
CA MET A 1 -1.28 -20.97 25.13
C MET A 1 0.21 -20.77 25.38
N PRO A 2 1.10 -21.71 25.01
CA PRO A 2 2.53 -21.47 25.07
C PRO A 2 2.90 -20.35 24.09
N THR A 3 3.51 -19.26 24.59
CA THR A 3 3.95 -18.14 23.75
C THR A 3 4.91 -18.65 22.68
N LEU A 4 4.65 -18.31 21.41
CA LEU A 4 5.59 -18.50 20.32
C LEU A 4 6.91 -17.83 20.72
N GLY A 5 8.01 -18.58 20.84
CA GLY A 5 9.30 -17.97 21.17
C GLY A 5 9.70 -16.95 20.09
N THR A 6 10.48 -15.92 20.46
CA THR A 6 10.96 -14.83 19.58
C THR A 6 11.45 -15.31 18.21
N LYS A 7 12.14 -16.46 18.16
CA LYS A 7 12.60 -17.09 16.91
C LYS A 7 11.46 -17.49 15.96
N ARG A 8 10.35 -18.02 16.49
CA ARG A 8 9.19 -18.40 15.68
C ARG A 8 8.51 -17.14 15.11
N ILE A 9 8.34 -16.11 15.94
CA ILE A 9 7.75 -14.84 15.53
C ILE A 9 8.60 -14.17 14.45
N LYS A 10 9.91 -14.06 14.68
CA LYS A 10 10.88 -13.58 13.68
C LYS A 10 10.72 -14.31 12.34
N ARG A 11 10.68 -15.65 12.36
CA ARG A 11 10.50 -16.45 11.14
C ARG A 11 9.18 -16.13 10.44
N VAL A 12 8.06 -16.05 11.17
CA VAL A 12 6.75 -15.72 10.57
C VAL A 12 6.79 -14.35 9.88
N ILE A 13 7.40 -13.35 10.50
CA ILE A 13 7.51 -12.00 9.92
C ILE A 13 8.39 -12.01 8.67
N VAL A 14 9.57 -12.64 8.73
CA VAL A 14 10.50 -12.76 7.60
C VAL A 14 9.84 -13.48 6.42
N TYR A 15 9.18 -14.62 6.67
CA TYR A 15 8.45 -15.35 5.64
C TYR A 15 7.29 -14.54 5.08
N GLY A 16 6.47 -13.94 5.95
CA GLY A 16 5.33 -13.13 5.56
C GLY A 16 5.74 -11.97 4.65
N GLN A 17 6.82 -11.27 5.01
CA GLN A 17 7.35 -10.15 4.21
C GLN A 17 7.81 -10.62 2.82
N LEU A 18 8.42 -11.80 2.71
CA LEU A 18 8.82 -12.37 1.41
C LEU A 18 7.60 -12.71 0.54
N PHE A 19 6.51 -13.21 1.12
CA PHE A 19 5.26 -13.45 0.38
C PHE A 19 4.62 -12.14 -0.08
N VAL A 20 4.63 -11.09 0.76
CA VAL A 20 4.13 -9.76 0.39
C VAL A 20 4.99 -9.17 -0.75
N LEU A 21 6.32 -9.24 -0.65
CA LEU A 21 7.23 -8.79 -1.72
C LEU A 21 7.00 -9.57 -3.02
N LEU A 22 6.87 -10.90 -2.94
CA LEU A 22 6.52 -11.73 -4.08
C LEU A 22 5.22 -11.27 -4.73
N SER A 23 4.16 -11.06 -3.94
CA SER A 23 2.87 -10.58 -4.46
C SER A 23 2.99 -9.22 -5.16
N ALA A 24 3.79 -8.31 -4.61
CA ALA A 24 4.00 -6.97 -5.17
C ALA A 24 4.78 -7.01 -6.49
N PHE A 25 5.88 -7.79 -6.56
CA PHE A 25 6.65 -7.95 -7.80
C PHE A 25 5.85 -8.68 -8.89
N THR A 26 5.12 -9.74 -8.54
CA THR A 26 4.27 -10.46 -9.50
C THR A 26 3.13 -9.58 -10.00
N SER A 27 2.53 -8.76 -9.12
CA SER A 27 1.47 -7.83 -9.47
C SER A 27 1.92 -6.75 -10.46
N ILE A 28 3.13 -6.19 -10.30
CA ILE A 28 3.63 -5.15 -11.21
C ILE A 28 4.20 -5.73 -12.50
N TYR A 29 4.81 -6.93 -12.46
CA TYR A 29 5.48 -7.57 -13.59
C TYR A 29 4.67 -7.54 -14.90
N TRP A 30 3.38 -7.88 -14.83
CA TRP A 30 2.50 -7.92 -15.99
C TRP A 30 2.17 -6.50 -16.54
N GLN A 31 2.09 -5.49 -15.66
CA GLN A 31 1.66 -4.14 -16.02
C GLN A 31 2.76 -3.27 -16.65
N ILE A 32 4.03 -3.67 -16.50
CA ILE A 32 5.20 -2.83 -16.85
C ILE A 32 5.16 -2.35 -18.29
N HIS A 33 4.87 -3.21 -19.27
CA HIS A 33 4.91 -2.79 -20.68
C HIS A 33 3.79 -1.83 -21.06
N GLY A 34 2.59 -2.02 -20.51
CA GLY A 34 1.46 -1.14 -20.76
C GLY A 34 1.59 0.20 -20.03
N LEU A 35 2.12 0.21 -18.82
CA LEU A 35 2.27 1.43 -18.02
C LEU A 35 3.54 2.22 -18.36
N PHE A 36 4.69 1.54 -18.45
CA PHE A 36 6.02 2.15 -18.44
C PHE A 36 6.81 1.90 -19.73
N GLY A 37 6.25 1.13 -20.66
CA GLY A 37 6.90 0.78 -21.91
C GLY A 37 7.18 1.98 -22.82
N GLU A 38 8.01 1.78 -23.83
CA GLU A 38 8.29 2.83 -24.85
C GLU A 38 7.04 3.20 -25.65
N ARG A 39 6.04 2.31 -25.65
CA ARG A 39 4.68 2.52 -26.19
C ARG A 39 3.61 2.39 -25.10
N GLY A 40 3.99 2.57 -23.84
CA GLY A 40 3.10 2.53 -22.69
C GLY A 40 2.58 3.92 -22.32
N LEU A 41 1.72 3.98 -21.31
CA LEU A 41 1.05 5.22 -20.89
C LEU A 41 2.03 6.32 -20.46
N LEU A 42 3.06 5.98 -19.69
CA LEU A 42 4.09 6.90 -19.23
C LEU A 42 5.47 6.25 -19.44
N PRO A 43 6.10 6.47 -20.61
CA PRO A 43 7.39 5.89 -20.93
C PRO A 43 8.48 6.30 -19.93
N VAL A 44 9.27 5.34 -19.47
CA VAL A 44 10.36 5.59 -18.51
C VAL A 44 11.65 6.08 -19.19
N ALA A 45 11.76 5.93 -20.51
CA ALA A 45 12.97 6.30 -21.26
C ALA A 45 13.47 7.74 -20.99
N PRO A 46 12.61 8.79 -20.93
CA PRO A 46 13.06 10.14 -20.62
C PRO A 46 13.65 10.29 -19.21
N MET A 47 13.29 9.43 -18.26
CA MET A 47 13.84 9.47 -16.90
C MET A 47 15.27 8.90 -16.79
N LEU A 48 15.74 8.23 -17.85
CA LEU A 48 17.10 7.69 -17.94
C LEU A 48 18.08 8.64 -18.62
N GLU A 49 17.59 9.73 -19.20
CA GLU A 49 18.42 10.84 -19.66
C GLU A 49 19.09 11.47 -18.43
N CYS A 50 20.41 11.53 -18.44
CA CYS A 50 21.19 11.97 -17.31
C CYS A 50 22.41 12.71 -17.85
N GLU A 51 22.43 14.01 -17.56
CA GLU A 51 23.45 14.96 -18.01
C GLU A 51 24.77 14.79 -17.23
N GLU A 52 24.72 14.15 -16.06
CA GLU A 52 25.89 13.94 -15.21
C GLU A 52 26.75 12.75 -15.66
N GLU A 53 28.08 12.89 -15.57
CA GLU A 53 29.05 11.85 -15.93
C GLU A 53 28.93 10.58 -15.06
N SER A 54 28.46 10.72 -13.81
CA SER A 54 28.33 9.59 -12.88
C SER A 54 26.94 8.94 -12.93
N ILE A 55 26.91 7.65 -13.24
CA ILE A 55 25.68 6.83 -13.26
C ILE A 55 24.94 6.89 -11.91
N PHE A 56 25.67 6.99 -10.79
CA PHE A 56 25.09 6.96 -9.43
C PHE A 56 24.31 8.21 -9.05
N ARG A 57 24.49 9.32 -9.78
CA ARG A 57 23.76 10.57 -9.55
C ARG A 57 22.53 10.71 -10.44
N CYS A 58 22.36 9.81 -11.41
CA CYS A 58 21.15 9.75 -12.20
C CYS A 58 19.95 9.35 -11.33
N ARG A 59 18.74 9.77 -11.74
CA ARG A 59 17.49 9.47 -11.01
C ARG A 59 17.26 7.97 -10.82
N LEU A 60 17.60 7.15 -11.83
CA LEU A 60 17.40 5.69 -11.84
C LEU A 60 18.73 4.95 -12.13
N PRO A 61 19.68 4.92 -11.18
CA PRO A 61 21.04 4.44 -11.43
C PRO A 61 21.06 2.93 -11.71
N LEU A 62 20.28 2.14 -10.95
CA LEU A 62 20.21 0.69 -11.12
C LEU A 62 19.60 0.29 -12.46
N LEU A 63 18.52 0.96 -12.88
CA LEU A 63 17.89 0.69 -14.17
C LEU A 63 18.83 1.05 -15.33
N ARG A 64 19.50 2.21 -15.27
CA ARG A 64 20.49 2.61 -16.28
C ARG A 64 21.63 1.59 -16.38
N LEU A 65 22.14 1.11 -15.24
CA LEU A 65 23.17 0.07 -15.19
C LEU A 65 22.70 -1.21 -15.89
N VAL A 66 21.51 -1.71 -15.56
CA VAL A 66 20.95 -2.92 -16.17
C VAL A 66 20.74 -2.74 -17.68
N CYS A 67 20.21 -1.59 -18.10
CA CYS A 67 20.01 -1.28 -19.52
C CYS A 67 21.33 -1.23 -20.30
N ASN A 68 22.38 -0.64 -19.72
CA ASN A 68 23.72 -0.58 -20.33
C ASN A 68 24.38 -1.97 -20.42
N VAL A 69 24.39 -2.73 -19.32
CA VAL A 69 25.10 -4.01 -19.22
C VAL A 69 24.47 -5.08 -20.12
N PHE A 70 23.14 -5.16 -20.13
CA PHE A 70 22.42 -6.21 -20.86
C PHE A 70 21.85 -5.75 -22.21
N SER A 71 22.07 -4.49 -22.59
CA SER A 71 21.44 -3.87 -23.77
C SER A 71 19.93 -4.09 -23.77
N PHE A 72 19.29 -3.65 -22.69
CA PHE A 72 17.83 -3.73 -22.54
C PHE A 72 17.19 -2.38 -22.79
N SER A 73 16.04 -2.40 -23.46
CA SER A 73 15.11 -1.26 -23.43
C SER A 73 14.63 -1.02 -21.99
N PRO A 74 14.28 0.23 -21.60
CA PRO A 74 13.90 0.56 -20.23
C PRO A 74 12.75 -0.31 -19.68
N ALA A 75 11.77 -0.63 -20.52
CA ALA A 75 10.64 -1.49 -20.14
C ALA A 75 11.10 -2.91 -19.78
N VAL A 76 11.98 -3.48 -20.61
CA VAL A 76 12.54 -4.82 -20.40
C VAL A 76 13.51 -4.83 -19.22
N GLY A 77 14.23 -3.73 -18.98
CA GLY A 77 15.04 -3.54 -17.78
C GLY A 77 14.19 -3.61 -16.50
N LEU A 78 13.05 -2.90 -16.46
CA LEU A 78 12.10 -2.98 -15.34
C LEU A 78 11.50 -4.37 -15.21
N GLN A 79 11.13 -5.01 -16.32
CA GLN A 79 10.65 -6.40 -16.34
C GLN A 79 11.68 -7.35 -15.72
N PHE A 80 12.96 -7.19 -16.09
CA PHE A 80 14.06 -7.99 -15.57
C PHE A 80 14.23 -7.77 -14.07
N LEU A 81 14.22 -6.53 -13.58
CA LEU A 81 14.28 -6.23 -12.14
C LEU A 81 13.13 -6.88 -11.37
N ALA A 82 11.90 -6.84 -11.92
CA ALA A 82 10.75 -7.50 -11.32
C ALA A 82 10.90 -9.03 -11.28
N LEU A 83 11.39 -9.65 -12.36
CA LEU A 83 11.67 -11.09 -12.40
C LEU A 83 12.76 -11.50 -11.41
N VAL A 84 13.84 -10.74 -11.30
CA VAL A 84 14.89 -10.98 -10.29
C VAL A 84 14.29 -10.89 -8.89
N GLY A 85 13.42 -9.90 -8.63
CA GLY A 85 12.68 -9.79 -7.36
C GLY A 85 11.80 -11.00 -7.06
N ILE A 86 11.07 -11.50 -8.05
CA ILE A 86 10.26 -12.73 -7.94
C ILE A 86 11.15 -13.93 -7.61
N ILE A 87 12.21 -14.15 -8.38
CA ILE A 87 13.13 -15.30 -8.22
C ILE A 87 13.81 -15.25 -6.86
N LEU A 88 14.34 -14.10 -6.44
CA LEU A 88 14.98 -13.92 -5.13
C LEU A 88 13.98 -14.17 -3.99
N SER A 89 12.74 -13.70 -4.11
CA SER A 89 11.71 -13.93 -3.09
C SER A 89 11.36 -15.42 -2.99
N ILE A 90 11.14 -16.10 -4.12
CA ILE A 90 10.86 -17.55 -4.15
C ILE A 90 12.03 -18.34 -3.58
N TYR A 91 13.26 -17.99 -3.95
CA TYR A 91 14.45 -18.65 -3.48
C TYR A 91 14.62 -18.49 -1.96
N ALA A 92 14.44 -17.28 -1.43
CA ALA A 92 14.51 -17.00 0.01
C ALA A 92 13.37 -17.65 0.80
N ILE A 93 12.18 -17.85 0.21
CA ILE A 93 11.10 -18.63 0.84
C ILE A 93 11.49 -20.11 0.97
N HIS A 94 12.19 -20.66 -0.01
CA HIS A 94 12.57 -22.07 0.00
C HIS A 94 13.85 -22.37 0.78
N HIS A 95 14.77 -21.41 0.86
CA HIS A 95 16.09 -21.57 1.45
C HIS A 95 16.30 -20.59 2.62
N THR A 96 16.29 -21.12 3.85
CA THR A 96 16.45 -20.33 5.07
C THR A 96 17.76 -19.57 5.15
N ASN A 97 18.83 -20.08 4.52
CA ASN A 97 20.15 -19.42 4.51
C ASN A 97 20.14 -18.08 3.74
N CYS A 98 19.16 -17.89 2.87
CA CYS A 98 19.00 -16.69 2.05
C CYS A 98 18.04 -15.68 2.68
N GLN A 99 17.51 -15.96 3.88
CA GLN A 99 16.66 -15.06 4.63
C GLN A 99 17.51 -14.09 5.46
N ASN A 100 18.37 -13.35 4.77
CA ASN A 100 19.35 -12.46 5.38
C ASN A 100 19.20 -11.01 4.92
N ILE A 101 19.83 -10.10 5.65
CA ILE A 101 19.80 -8.65 5.40
C ILE A 101 20.16 -8.29 3.96
N LEU A 102 21.14 -8.98 3.35
CA LEU A 102 21.58 -8.68 1.98
C LEU A 102 20.47 -8.95 0.96
N VAL A 103 19.72 -10.04 1.13
CA VAL A 103 18.60 -10.38 0.23
C VAL A 103 17.46 -9.37 0.39
N PHE A 104 17.11 -8.99 1.62
CA PHE A 104 16.08 -7.96 1.83
C PHE A 104 16.50 -6.59 1.30
N LEU A 105 17.76 -6.19 1.48
CA LEU A 105 18.28 -4.96 0.88
C LEU A 105 18.26 -5.02 -0.65
N ALA A 106 18.64 -6.15 -1.26
CA ALA A 106 18.54 -6.34 -2.70
C ALA A 106 17.07 -6.19 -3.17
N LEU A 107 16.12 -6.86 -2.50
CA LEU A 107 14.69 -6.74 -2.80
C LEU A 107 14.20 -5.29 -2.64
N PHE A 108 14.67 -4.57 -1.62
CA PHE A 108 14.37 -3.15 -1.42
C PHE A 108 14.87 -2.29 -2.59
N PHE A 109 16.13 -2.43 -3.02
CA PHE A 109 16.67 -1.63 -4.13
C PHE A 109 16.00 -1.96 -5.47
N LEU A 110 15.68 -3.23 -5.72
CA LEU A 110 14.92 -3.66 -6.89
C LEU A 110 13.53 -3.01 -6.91
N TYR A 111 12.79 -3.11 -5.80
CA TYR A 111 11.44 -2.56 -5.71
C TYR A 111 11.44 -1.03 -5.75
N ARG A 112 12.39 -0.39 -5.07
CA ARG A 112 12.55 1.08 -5.07
C ARG A 112 12.80 1.61 -6.48
N THR A 113 13.60 0.93 -7.28
CA THR A 113 13.85 1.33 -8.66
C THR A 113 12.56 1.30 -9.50
N ILE A 114 11.71 0.29 -9.30
CA ILE A 114 10.39 0.20 -9.96
C ILE A 114 9.45 1.29 -9.43
N TYR A 115 9.44 1.52 -8.12
CA TYR A 115 8.63 2.56 -7.47
C TYR A 115 8.94 3.95 -8.02
N GLU A 116 10.23 4.32 -8.10
CA GLU A 116 10.66 5.62 -8.63
C GLU A 116 10.40 5.77 -10.13
N ALA A 117 10.56 4.68 -10.90
CA ALA A 117 10.25 4.69 -12.32
C ALA A 117 8.74 4.82 -12.58
N GLY A 118 7.90 4.27 -11.70
CA GLY A 118 6.46 4.19 -11.93
C GLY A 118 5.65 5.44 -11.55
N GLY A 119 6.23 6.36 -10.77
CA GLY A 119 5.64 7.66 -10.46
C GLY A 119 4.20 7.58 -9.97
N VAL A 120 3.27 8.25 -10.67
CA VAL A 120 1.84 8.31 -10.30
C VAL A 120 1.17 6.94 -10.16
N PHE A 121 1.66 5.90 -10.84
CA PHE A 121 1.13 4.55 -10.72
C PHE A 121 1.72 3.75 -9.54
N MET A 122 2.74 4.28 -8.86
CA MET A 122 3.44 3.61 -7.76
C MET A 122 3.44 4.42 -6.46
N TYR A 123 3.21 5.73 -6.48
CA TYR A 123 3.27 6.60 -5.29
C TYR A 123 2.02 6.49 -4.41
N TYR A 124 1.72 5.27 -3.98
CA TYR A 124 0.63 4.96 -3.07
C TYR A 124 1.13 4.46 -1.71
N GLN A 125 0.24 4.49 -0.71
CA GLN A 125 0.59 4.13 0.68
C GLN A 125 1.07 2.69 0.84
N TRP A 126 0.60 1.77 0.00
CA TRP A 126 1.00 0.38 0.08
C TRP A 126 2.38 0.10 -0.45
N ASP A 127 2.80 0.77 -1.52
CA ASP A 127 4.16 0.70 -2.02
C ASP A 127 5.13 1.37 -1.04
N ALA A 128 4.74 2.53 -0.50
CA ALA A 128 5.50 3.26 0.51
C ALA A 128 5.72 2.42 1.79
N LEU A 129 4.66 1.79 2.32
CA LEU A 129 4.78 0.88 3.46
C LEU A 129 5.64 -0.34 3.13
N LEU A 130 5.51 -0.92 1.94
CA LEU A 130 6.30 -2.08 1.55
C LEU A 130 7.80 -1.76 1.51
N LEU A 131 8.18 -0.62 0.92
CA LEU A 131 9.56 -0.14 0.93
C LEU A 131 10.08 0.06 2.36
N GLU A 132 9.33 0.78 3.18
CA GLU A 132 9.75 1.08 4.53
C GLU A 132 9.86 -0.19 5.37
N SER A 133 8.80 -1.01 5.45
CA SER A 133 8.78 -2.27 6.20
C SER A 133 9.87 -3.25 5.76
N THR A 134 10.25 -3.26 4.48
CA THR A 134 11.32 -4.14 3.98
C THR A 134 12.66 -3.80 4.61
N VAL A 135 12.96 -2.53 4.87
CA VAL A 135 14.20 -2.13 5.59
C VAL A 135 14.14 -2.53 7.05
N TYR A 136 12.98 -2.38 7.71
CA TYR A 136 12.82 -2.80 9.11
C TYR A 136 12.96 -4.33 9.24
N VAL A 137 12.37 -5.10 8.33
CA VAL A 137 12.52 -6.56 8.28
C VAL A 137 13.94 -6.97 7.86
N ALA A 138 14.64 -6.20 7.03
CA ALA A 138 16.05 -6.46 6.69
C ALA A 138 16.96 -6.44 7.92
N ILE A 139 16.76 -5.47 8.83
CA ILE A 139 17.51 -5.36 10.09
C ILE A 139 17.20 -6.55 10.99
N LEU A 140 15.93 -6.97 11.06
CA LEU A 140 15.53 -8.17 11.79
C LEU A 140 16.15 -9.44 11.20
N ALA A 141 16.19 -9.56 9.87
CA ALA A 141 16.70 -10.70 9.12
C ALA A 141 18.24 -10.74 9.12
N TRP A 142 18.90 -10.46 10.24
CA TRP A 142 20.34 -10.63 10.34
C TRP A 142 20.74 -12.11 10.20
N PHE A 143 21.97 -12.37 9.74
CA PHE A 143 22.51 -13.70 9.48
C PHE A 143 22.41 -14.69 10.64
N GLU A 144 22.39 -14.18 11.88
CA GLU A 144 22.30 -14.99 13.08
C GLU A 144 21.27 -14.40 14.04
N ASP A 145 20.52 -15.27 14.70
CA ASP A 145 19.69 -14.88 15.83
C ASP A 145 20.55 -14.29 16.95
N GLY A 146 19.98 -13.33 17.66
CA GLY A 146 20.73 -12.63 18.70
C GLY A 146 19.88 -11.76 19.60
N PRO A 147 20.51 -11.19 20.63
CA PRO A 147 19.84 -10.26 21.53
C PRO A 147 19.34 -8.98 20.82
N ALA A 148 19.92 -8.64 19.66
CA ALA A 148 19.53 -7.48 18.85
C ALA A 148 18.15 -7.64 18.17
N ASP A 149 17.65 -8.89 18.05
CA ASP A 149 16.34 -9.17 17.46
C ASP A 149 15.20 -8.45 18.20
N SER A 150 15.31 -8.30 19.54
CA SER A 150 14.31 -7.59 20.34
C SER A 150 14.26 -6.08 20.03
N VAL A 151 15.41 -5.47 19.73
CA VAL A 151 15.48 -4.07 19.30
C VAL A 151 14.87 -3.94 17.90
N ALA A 152 15.20 -4.83 16.97
CA ALA A 152 14.63 -4.83 15.62
C ALA A 152 13.09 -5.02 15.64
N MET A 153 12.58 -5.96 16.47
CA MET A 153 11.15 -6.15 16.70
C MET A 153 10.47 -4.89 17.21
N TYR A 154 11.09 -4.22 18.19
CA TYR A 154 10.56 -2.99 18.73
C TYR A 154 10.39 -1.89 17.66
N ASN A 155 11.34 -1.75 16.73
CA ASN A 155 11.21 -0.80 15.63
C ASN A 155 10.03 -1.12 14.72
N ILE A 156 9.77 -2.41 14.43
CA ILE A 156 8.60 -2.82 13.65
C ILE A 156 7.31 -2.43 14.37
N VAL A 157 7.25 -2.59 15.70
CA VAL A 157 6.11 -2.15 16.52
C VAL A 157 5.92 -0.63 16.43
N VAL A 158 7.00 0.15 16.47
CA VAL A 158 6.95 1.62 16.30
C VAL A 158 6.46 2.02 14.91
N LEU A 159 6.95 1.36 13.85
CA LEU A 159 6.46 1.55 12.48
C LEU A 159 4.96 1.28 12.39
N LEU A 160 4.51 0.14 12.93
CA LEU A 160 3.11 -0.27 12.91
C LEU A 160 2.21 0.71 13.68
N LEU A 161 2.66 1.18 14.85
CA LEU A 161 1.98 2.22 15.62
C LEU A 161 1.81 3.46 14.75
N ARG A 162 2.90 3.95 14.13
CA ARG A 162 2.87 5.16 13.30
C ARG A 162 1.88 5.02 12.15
N VAL A 163 1.96 3.94 11.37
CA VAL A 163 1.09 3.71 10.21
C VAL A 163 -0.39 3.67 10.62
N THR A 164 -0.71 2.92 11.67
CA THR A 164 -2.08 2.74 12.15
C THR A 164 -2.64 4.06 12.70
N PHE A 165 -1.87 4.73 13.55
CA PHE A 165 -2.28 5.98 14.19
C PHE A 165 -2.47 7.12 13.18
N MET A 166 -1.54 7.28 12.23
CA MET A 166 -1.66 8.30 11.20
C MET A 166 -2.87 8.05 10.28
N ASN A 167 -3.14 6.79 9.92
CA ASN A 167 -4.34 6.44 9.15
C ASN A 167 -5.65 6.76 9.87
N GLY A 168 -5.70 6.61 11.19
CA GLY A 168 -6.86 6.99 12.00
C GLY A 168 -7.01 8.50 12.16
N VAL A 169 -5.97 9.18 12.64
CA VAL A 169 -6.02 10.60 13.00
C VAL A 169 -6.31 11.51 11.80
N THR A 170 -5.75 11.19 10.63
CA THR A 170 -5.92 12.03 9.44
C THR A 170 -7.37 12.12 8.95
N LYS A 171 -8.22 11.16 9.32
CA LYS A 171 -9.67 11.17 9.05
C LYS A 171 -10.40 12.29 9.79
N PHE A 172 -9.98 12.58 11.03
CA PHE A 172 -10.57 13.66 11.83
C PHE A 172 -9.88 15.01 11.57
N LEU A 173 -8.58 15.00 11.29
CA LEU A 173 -7.86 16.23 10.88
C LEU A 173 -8.37 16.82 9.57
N SER A 174 -9.00 16.04 8.70
CA SER A 174 -9.55 16.50 7.42
C SER A 174 -10.77 17.43 7.55
N LYS A 175 -11.32 17.59 8.76
CA LYS A 175 -12.57 18.33 9.06
C LYS A 175 -13.80 17.79 8.32
N CYS A 176 -13.76 16.54 7.83
CA CYS A 176 -14.89 15.95 7.14
C CYS A 176 -16.05 15.69 8.12
N PRO A 177 -17.26 16.24 7.89
CA PRO A 177 -18.38 16.09 8.82
C PRO A 177 -18.83 14.65 9.04
N THR A 178 -18.64 13.75 8.06
CA THR A 178 -19.08 12.36 8.13
C THR A 178 -18.35 11.55 9.21
N TRP A 179 -17.07 11.84 9.46
CA TRP A 179 -16.31 11.21 10.54
C TRP A 179 -16.77 11.70 11.92
N TYR A 180 -17.08 12.99 12.07
CA TYR A 180 -17.60 13.55 13.32
C TYR A 180 -19.06 13.13 13.61
N ASN A 181 -19.87 12.95 12.57
CA ASN A 181 -21.26 12.51 12.68
C ASN A 181 -21.42 10.97 12.70
N LEU A 182 -20.32 10.21 12.67
CA LEU A 182 -20.31 8.75 12.61
C LEU A 182 -21.03 8.14 11.39
N THR A 183 -21.19 8.89 10.31
CA THR A 183 -21.83 8.46 9.04
C THR A 183 -20.82 8.08 7.96
N ALA A 184 -19.52 8.09 8.26
CA ALA A 184 -18.49 7.79 7.26
C ALA A 184 -18.66 6.43 6.59
N MET A 185 -19.10 5.40 7.34
CA MET A 185 -19.36 4.06 6.79
C MET A 185 -20.61 3.95 5.93
N ASP A 186 -21.50 4.96 5.93
CA ASP A 186 -22.63 5.01 4.99
C ASP A 186 -22.11 5.19 3.56
N TYR A 187 -21.02 5.94 3.39
CA TYR A 187 -20.42 6.23 2.08
C TYR A 187 -19.22 5.33 1.77
N HIS A 188 -18.42 4.98 2.78
CA HIS A 188 -17.13 4.32 2.59
C HIS A 188 -17.19 3.06 1.72
N PHE A 189 -18.18 2.18 1.92
CA PHE A 189 -18.25 0.92 1.19
C PHE A 189 -18.51 1.12 -0.31
N GLU A 190 -19.27 2.15 -0.68
CA GLU A 190 -19.59 2.47 -2.07
C GLU A 190 -18.45 3.24 -2.74
N THR A 191 -17.89 4.24 -2.05
CA THR A 191 -17.00 5.24 -2.64
C THR A 191 -15.53 4.83 -2.66
N GLN A 192 -15.20 3.64 -2.14
CA GLN A 192 -13.88 3.04 -2.31
C GLN A 192 -13.45 3.02 -3.79
N PRO A 193 -12.16 3.21 -4.10
CA PRO A 193 -11.66 3.12 -5.47
C PRO A 193 -11.99 1.78 -6.13
N LEU A 194 -11.74 0.67 -5.44
CA LEU A 194 -12.01 -0.68 -5.92
C LEU A 194 -12.74 -1.49 -4.83
N PRO A 195 -14.08 -1.39 -4.73
CA PRO A 195 -14.84 -2.14 -3.74
C PRO A 195 -14.89 -3.63 -4.08
N THR A 196 -15.12 -4.45 -3.07
CA THR A 196 -15.33 -5.91 -3.23
C THR A 196 -16.83 -6.23 -3.24
N PRO A 197 -17.23 -7.49 -3.56
CA PRO A 197 -18.62 -7.91 -3.37
C PRO A 197 -19.13 -7.71 -1.95
N PHE A 198 -18.27 -7.89 -0.94
CA PHE A 198 -18.68 -7.76 0.46
C PHE A 198 -18.95 -6.32 0.87
N ALA A 199 -18.36 -5.34 0.17
CA ALA A 199 -18.67 -3.92 0.38
C ALA A 199 -20.16 -3.63 0.14
N TRP A 200 -20.74 -4.20 -0.93
CA TRP A 200 -22.16 -4.04 -1.25
C TRP A 200 -23.05 -4.58 -0.12
N TYR A 201 -22.75 -5.79 0.38
CA TYR A 201 -23.49 -6.34 1.52
C TYR A 201 -23.31 -5.50 2.80
N ALA A 202 -22.10 -5.02 3.06
CA ALA A 202 -21.80 -4.19 4.22
C ALA A 202 -22.51 -2.83 4.16
N HIS A 203 -22.70 -2.28 2.96
CA HIS A 203 -23.43 -1.04 2.73
C HIS A 203 -24.90 -1.16 3.17
N HIS A 204 -25.53 -2.34 3.04
CA HIS A 204 -26.92 -2.55 3.44
C HIS A 204 -27.13 -2.89 4.92
N PHE A 205 -26.08 -2.93 5.75
CA PHE A 205 -26.29 -3.12 7.19
C PHE A 205 -27.08 -1.97 7.83
N PRO A 206 -27.84 -2.21 8.91
CA PRO A 206 -28.62 -1.15 9.56
C PRO A 206 -27.77 0.08 9.91
N PRO A 207 -28.32 1.31 9.84
CA PRO A 207 -27.57 2.54 10.09
C PRO A 207 -26.80 2.54 11.41
N PHE A 208 -27.42 2.03 12.48
CA PHE A 208 -26.77 1.88 13.78
C PHE A 208 -25.48 1.03 13.72
N PHE A 209 -25.51 -0.07 12.95
CA PHE A 209 -24.34 -0.93 12.78
C PHE A 209 -23.21 -0.21 12.04
N ARG A 210 -23.53 0.56 10.99
CA ARG A 210 -22.53 1.35 10.26
C ARG A 210 -21.94 2.49 11.12
N GLN A 211 -22.76 3.12 11.97
CA GLN A 211 -22.28 4.08 12.98
C GLN A 211 -21.33 3.43 13.98
N LEU A 212 -21.69 2.25 14.48
CA LEU A 212 -20.84 1.48 15.40
C LEU A 212 -19.51 1.10 14.74
N VAL A 213 -19.52 0.63 13.49
CA VAL A 213 -18.29 0.33 12.73
C VAL A 213 -17.43 1.58 12.54
N THR A 214 -18.02 2.74 12.27
CA THR A 214 -17.29 4.02 12.17
C THR A 214 -16.58 4.34 13.49
N LEU A 215 -17.29 4.22 14.61
CA LEU A 215 -16.75 4.46 15.95
C LEU A 215 -15.64 3.45 16.30
N LEU A 216 -15.86 2.16 16.06
CA LEU A 216 -14.88 1.10 16.32
C LEU A 216 -13.63 1.26 15.48
N THR A 217 -13.76 1.67 14.21
CA THR A 217 -12.61 1.96 13.34
C THR A 217 -11.78 3.10 13.93
N ALA A 218 -12.42 4.22 14.30
CA ALA A 218 -11.72 5.34 14.94
C ALA A 218 -11.05 4.92 16.26
N TYR A 219 -11.73 4.11 17.07
CA TYR A 219 -11.20 3.63 18.34
C TYR A 219 -9.97 2.73 18.15
N ILE A 220 -10.06 1.74 17.25
CA ILE A 220 -8.98 0.80 16.97
C ILE A 220 -7.78 1.53 16.34
N GLU A 221 -8.01 2.48 15.45
CA GLU A 221 -6.93 3.18 14.76
C GLU A 221 -6.31 4.36 15.53
N ILE A 222 -7.01 4.98 16.50
CA ILE A 222 -6.52 6.18 17.21
C ILE A 222 -6.18 5.86 18.67
N ILE A 223 -7.04 5.12 19.37
CA ILE A 223 -6.94 4.95 20.82
C ILE A 223 -6.06 3.77 21.20
N LEU A 224 -6.16 2.66 20.46
CA LEU A 224 -5.37 1.45 20.73
C LEU A 224 -3.87 1.51 20.34
N PRO A 225 -3.41 2.26 19.33
CA PRO A 225 -2.00 2.20 18.90
C PRO A 225 -0.96 2.48 19.99
N PRO A 226 -1.11 3.45 20.92
CA PRO A 226 -0.13 3.62 22.00
C PRO A 226 0.01 2.39 22.91
N LEU A 227 -1.06 1.60 23.06
CA LEU A 227 -1.03 0.36 23.82
C LEU A 227 -0.17 -0.71 23.13
N PHE A 228 0.17 -0.54 21.84
CA PHE A 228 1.17 -1.36 21.16
C PHE A 228 2.55 -1.21 21.79
N LEU A 229 2.82 -0.22 22.62
CA LEU A 229 4.12 -0.08 23.26
C LEU A 229 4.16 -0.80 24.62
N ILE A 230 3.01 -0.93 25.29
CA ILE A 230 2.92 -1.49 26.65
C ILE A 230 3.39 -2.96 26.67
N PRO A 231 4.41 -3.31 27.46
CA PRO A 231 5.01 -4.66 27.48
C PRO A 231 4.20 -5.64 28.35
N VAL A 232 2.87 -5.63 28.21
CA VAL A 232 1.94 -6.49 28.96
C VAL A 232 1.23 -7.40 27.97
N ILE A 233 1.44 -8.71 28.08
CA ILE A 233 1.00 -9.68 27.08
C ILE A 233 -0.53 -9.67 26.88
N GLN A 234 -1.32 -9.48 27.94
CA GLN A 234 -2.78 -9.42 27.86
C GLN A 234 -3.24 -8.21 27.03
N VAL A 235 -2.62 -7.05 27.26
CA VAL A 235 -2.89 -5.82 26.49
C VAL A 235 -2.49 -6.02 25.04
N ARG A 236 -1.32 -6.62 24.79
CA ARG A 236 -0.81 -6.93 23.44
C ARG A 236 -1.71 -7.88 22.67
N TYR A 237 -2.22 -8.94 23.30
CA TYR A 237 -3.18 -9.84 22.67
C TYR A 237 -4.48 -9.11 22.32
N PHE A 238 -5.03 -8.33 23.24
CA PHE A 238 -6.25 -7.58 22.99
C PHE A 238 -6.11 -6.67 21.76
N VAL A 239 -5.07 -5.84 21.71
CA VAL A 239 -4.85 -4.95 20.57
C VAL A 239 -4.50 -5.71 19.29
N PHE A 240 -3.72 -6.79 19.38
CA PHE A 240 -3.41 -7.65 18.24
C PHE A 240 -4.69 -8.21 17.60
N PHE A 241 -5.59 -8.80 18.38
CA PHE A 241 -6.83 -9.38 17.85
C PHE A 241 -7.78 -8.31 17.30
N CYS A 242 -7.88 -7.15 17.95
CA CYS A 242 -8.69 -6.03 17.44
C CYS A 242 -8.16 -5.54 16.08
N GLN A 243 -6.84 -5.39 15.95
CA GLN A 243 -6.22 -4.93 14.71
C GLN A 243 -6.28 -5.97 13.59
N VAL A 244 -6.09 -7.25 13.92
CA VAL A 244 -6.26 -8.36 12.96
C VAL A 244 -7.70 -8.37 12.47
N LEU A 245 -8.69 -8.26 13.36
CA LEU A 245 -10.10 -8.21 12.98
C LEU A 245 -10.38 -7.05 12.01
N LEU A 246 -9.98 -5.82 12.36
CA LEU A 246 -10.20 -4.65 11.51
C LEU A 246 -9.50 -4.81 10.14
N THR A 247 -8.24 -5.24 10.14
CA THR A 247 -7.46 -5.40 8.92
C THR A 247 -8.03 -6.49 8.02
N THR A 248 -8.49 -7.61 8.59
CA THR A 248 -9.16 -8.69 7.85
C THR A 248 -10.50 -8.23 7.27
N LEU A 249 -11.31 -7.49 8.04
CA LEU A 249 -12.54 -6.90 7.52
C LEU A 249 -12.26 -5.97 6.34
N ASN A 250 -11.21 -5.14 6.43
CA ASN A 250 -10.76 -4.29 5.33
C ASN A 250 -10.33 -5.08 4.08
N VAL A 251 -9.69 -6.25 4.23
CA VAL A 251 -9.38 -7.15 3.08
C VAL A 251 -10.66 -7.61 2.42
N PHE A 252 -11.68 -7.97 3.20
CA PHE A 252 -12.94 -8.44 2.65
C PHE A 252 -13.73 -7.34 1.99
N THR A 253 -13.72 -6.11 2.49
CA THR A 253 -14.54 -5.01 1.96
C THR A 253 -13.83 -4.16 0.91
N ALA A 254 -12.49 -4.06 0.90
CA ALA A 254 -11.77 -3.16 0.01
C ALA A 254 -10.56 -3.84 -0.67
N ASN A 255 -10.39 -3.60 -1.97
CA ASN A 255 -9.20 -4.08 -2.69
C ASN A 255 -8.05 -3.06 -2.61
N VAL A 256 -7.24 -3.15 -1.55
CA VAL A 256 -6.07 -2.27 -1.33
C VAL A 256 -4.73 -3.01 -1.61
N GLY A 257 -4.76 -3.91 -2.60
CA GLY A 257 -3.60 -4.68 -3.03
C GLY A 257 -2.99 -5.51 -1.90
N PHE A 258 -1.68 -5.35 -1.68
CA PHE A 258 -0.91 -6.09 -0.67
C PHE A 258 -0.77 -5.35 0.67
N PHE A 259 -1.41 -4.18 0.84
CA PHE A 259 -1.28 -3.34 2.04
C PHE A 259 -1.68 -4.06 3.33
N ASN A 260 -2.90 -4.58 3.35
CA ASN A 260 -3.49 -5.20 4.53
C ASN A 260 -2.72 -6.48 4.91
N PHE A 261 -2.23 -7.25 3.94
CA PHE A 261 -1.38 -8.41 4.22
C PHE A 261 -0.05 -8.01 4.84
N ASN A 262 0.55 -6.90 4.41
CA ASN A 262 1.76 -6.37 5.04
C ASN A 262 1.48 -5.99 6.51
N ILE A 263 0.39 -5.27 6.78
CA ILE A 263 -0.02 -4.95 8.16
C ILE A 263 -0.24 -6.20 9.01
N LEU A 264 -0.92 -7.23 8.49
CA LEU A 264 -1.13 -8.51 9.18
C LEU A 264 0.19 -9.21 9.53
N VAL A 265 1.18 -9.18 8.65
CA VAL A 265 2.52 -9.73 8.91
C VAL A 265 3.22 -8.94 10.01
N LEU A 266 3.21 -7.60 9.95
CA LEU A 266 3.86 -6.75 10.94
C LEU A 266 3.18 -6.84 12.31
N LEU A 267 1.86 -7.06 12.36
CA LEU A 267 1.09 -7.24 13.60
C LEU A 267 1.61 -8.41 14.46
N VAL A 268 2.20 -9.44 13.84
CA VAL A 268 2.79 -10.58 14.56
C VAL A 268 3.91 -10.13 15.52
N SER A 269 4.56 -8.99 15.25
CA SER A 269 5.58 -8.42 16.15
C SER A 269 5.02 -8.08 17.54
N LEU A 270 3.73 -7.80 17.67
CA LEU A 270 3.08 -7.53 18.95
C LEU A 270 3.04 -8.75 19.88
N LEU A 271 3.22 -9.96 19.32
CA LEU A 271 3.25 -11.21 20.08
C LEU A 271 4.61 -11.48 20.71
N ASP A 272 5.67 -10.78 20.30
CA ASP A 272 7.03 -10.92 20.85
C ASP A 272 7.17 -9.97 22.04
N THR A 273 6.79 -10.43 23.23
CA THR A 273 7.02 -9.65 24.45
C THR A 273 7.73 -10.46 25.52
N PRO A 274 8.75 -9.90 26.19
CA PRO A 274 9.28 -10.46 27.42
C PRO A 274 8.17 -10.43 28.47
N ARG A 275 7.88 -11.59 29.08
CA ARG A 275 6.83 -11.70 30.09
C ARG A 275 7.22 -10.88 31.32
N VAL A 276 6.45 -9.85 31.66
CA VAL A 276 6.39 -9.38 33.05
C VAL A 276 5.66 -10.48 33.84
N ALA A 277 6.40 -11.38 34.47
CA ALA A 277 5.85 -12.61 35.03
C ALA A 277 4.97 -12.37 36.27
N PHE A 278 5.23 -11.31 37.02
CA PHE A 278 4.55 -11.02 38.29
C PHE A 278 3.66 -9.76 38.14
N GLY A 279 2.39 -9.85 38.54
CA GLY A 279 1.46 -8.71 38.54
C GLY A 279 0.94 -8.25 37.17
N SER A 280 1.22 -8.97 36.07
CA SER A 280 0.80 -8.56 34.71
C SER A 280 -0.72 -8.42 34.54
N SER A 281 -1.52 -9.26 35.20
CA SER A 281 -2.98 -9.15 35.20
C SER A 281 -3.47 -7.89 35.91
N VAL A 282 -2.84 -7.52 37.03
CA VAL A 282 -3.14 -6.29 37.78
C VAL A 282 -2.74 -5.06 36.97
N LEU A 283 -1.55 -5.07 36.37
CA LEU A 283 -1.08 -3.99 35.50
C LEU A 283 -1.97 -3.84 34.26
N ALA A 284 -2.39 -4.95 33.64
CA ALA A 284 -3.38 -4.93 32.58
C ALA A 284 -4.71 -4.31 33.06
N GLY A 285 -5.17 -4.68 34.26
CA GLY A 285 -6.34 -4.08 34.90
C GLY A 285 -6.24 -2.57 35.03
N PHE A 286 -5.10 -2.04 35.49
CA PHE A 286 -4.85 -0.59 35.55
C PHE A 286 -4.83 0.07 34.17
N VAL A 287 -4.20 -0.56 33.18
CA VAL A 287 -4.18 -0.06 31.80
C VAL A 287 -5.60 0.01 31.24
N PHE A 288 -6.40 -1.05 31.39
CA PHE A 288 -7.78 -1.09 30.92
C PHE A 288 -8.69 -0.15 31.70
N ALA A 289 -8.50 0.00 33.02
CA ALA A 289 -9.23 0.97 33.82
C ALA A 289 -8.90 2.41 33.39
N ARG A 290 -7.63 2.71 33.12
CA ARG A 290 -7.21 4.02 32.60
C ARG A 290 -7.76 4.27 31.21
N LEU A 291 -7.71 3.28 30.33
CA LEU A 291 -8.29 3.33 29.00
C LEU A 291 -9.80 3.60 29.07
N GLY A 292 -10.52 2.90 29.95
CA GLY A 292 -11.93 3.13 30.21
C GLY A 292 -12.22 4.54 30.74
N TYR A 293 -11.38 5.05 31.65
CA TYR A 293 -11.46 6.42 32.13
C TYR A 293 -11.25 7.45 31.01
N ASP A 294 -10.22 7.28 30.17
CA ASP A 294 -9.93 8.20 29.08
C ASP A 294 -11.04 8.16 28.00
N ILE A 295 -11.63 7.00 27.71
CA ILE A 295 -12.81 6.89 26.84
C ILE A 295 -13.99 7.66 27.44
N TYR A 296 -14.30 7.43 28.71
CA TYR A 296 -15.48 8.01 29.35
C TYR A 296 -15.37 9.53 29.48
N TYR A 297 -14.21 10.06 29.88
CA TYR A 297 -14.04 11.49 30.16
C TYR A 297 -13.51 12.32 28.99
N ARG A 298 -12.67 11.74 28.11
CA ARG A 298 -12.01 12.50 27.03
C ARG A 298 -12.64 12.30 25.65
N LEU A 299 -13.43 11.24 25.46
CA LEU A 299 -14.20 10.99 24.24
C LEU A 299 -15.70 11.01 24.54
N PRO A 300 -16.32 12.16 24.85
CA PRO A 300 -17.76 12.22 25.13
C PRO A 300 -18.56 11.80 23.90
N TRP A 301 -19.16 10.63 23.98
CA TRP A 301 -20.10 10.07 23.01
C TRP A 301 -21.47 10.02 23.66
N LYS A 302 -22.49 10.42 22.93
CA LYS A 302 -23.87 10.43 23.37
C LYS A 302 -24.60 9.31 22.66
N PHE A 303 -25.24 8.45 23.43
CA PHE A 303 -26.19 7.47 22.92
C PHE A 303 -27.59 8.08 23.02
N THR A 304 -28.28 8.20 21.90
CA THR A 304 -29.64 8.74 21.83
C THR A 304 -30.57 7.69 21.23
N LEU A 305 -31.59 7.31 21.99
CA LEU A 305 -32.70 6.51 21.48
C LEU A 305 -33.74 7.46 20.90
N GLN A 306 -33.86 7.49 19.58
CA GLN A 306 -34.94 8.19 18.90
C GLN A 306 -36.13 7.24 18.74
N GLN A 307 -37.33 7.75 19.00
CA GLN A 307 -38.56 6.95 19.12
C GLN A 307 -38.98 6.31 17.79
N ASP A 308 -38.56 6.87 16.64
CA ASP A 308 -39.00 6.45 15.30
C ASP A 308 -37.89 5.85 14.40
N SER A 309 -36.61 6.08 14.69
CA SER A 309 -35.46 5.69 13.84
C SER A 309 -34.50 4.67 14.48
N GLY A 310 -34.77 4.26 15.72
CA GLY A 310 -33.95 3.33 16.48
C GLY A 310 -32.78 4.00 17.25
N PRO A 311 -31.82 3.20 17.76
CA PRO A 311 -30.68 3.73 18.50
C PRO A 311 -29.71 4.47 17.57
N THR A 312 -29.23 5.64 18.00
CA THR A 312 -28.25 6.46 17.27
C THR A 312 -27.06 6.82 18.17
N LEU A 313 -25.87 6.87 17.57
CA LEU A 313 -24.63 7.27 18.23
C LEU A 313 -24.19 8.63 17.71
N ALA A 314 -23.83 9.54 18.61
CA ALA A 314 -23.29 10.85 18.25
C ALA A 314 -22.00 11.14 19.01
N LEU A 315 -20.98 11.64 18.30
CA LEU A 315 -19.73 12.08 18.89
C LEU A 315 -19.84 13.57 19.25
N SER A 316 -19.64 13.92 20.53
CA SER A 316 -19.80 15.31 21.00
C SER A 316 -18.48 16.11 20.99
N ILE A 317 -17.53 15.73 20.13
CA ILE A 317 -16.17 16.30 20.12
C ILE A 317 -16.04 17.31 18.98
N THR A 318 -15.65 18.53 19.33
CA THR A 318 -15.30 19.58 18.37
C THR A 318 -13.90 19.39 17.82
N HIS A 319 -13.63 19.91 16.62
CA HIS A 319 -12.33 19.79 15.98
C HIS A 319 -11.16 20.32 16.84
N ASP A 320 -11.34 21.46 17.52
CA ASP A 320 -10.28 22.05 18.35
C ASP A 320 -9.94 21.20 19.58
N LYS A 321 -10.96 20.61 20.22
CA LYS A 321 -10.76 19.65 21.33
C LYS A 321 -10.05 18.39 20.85
N PHE A 322 -10.34 17.94 19.62
CA PHE A 322 -9.62 16.81 19.03
C PHE A 322 -8.14 17.15 18.78
N LYS A 323 -7.80 18.37 18.37
CA LYS A 323 -6.40 18.81 18.24
C LYS A 323 -5.67 18.83 19.57
N GLU A 324 -6.29 19.35 20.63
CA GLU A 324 -5.73 19.33 21.98
C GLU A 324 -5.48 17.90 22.47
N PHE A 325 -6.46 17.01 22.27
CA PHE A 325 -6.31 15.58 22.54
C PHE A 325 -5.15 14.97 21.75
N LEU A 326 -5.06 15.28 20.46
CA LEU A 326 -4.04 14.77 19.57
C LEU A 326 -2.63 15.19 20.00
N ALA A 327 -2.43 16.46 20.35
CA ALA A 327 -1.14 16.96 20.83
C ALA A 327 -0.69 16.20 22.08
N PHE A 328 -1.58 16.04 23.07
CA PHE A 328 -1.31 15.23 24.26
C PHE A 328 -0.96 13.77 23.91
N TYR A 329 -1.67 13.15 22.98
CA TYR A 329 -1.45 11.77 22.58
C TYR A 329 -0.11 11.58 21.84
N ILE A 330 0.28 12.53 20.98
CA ILE A 330 1.57 12.52 20.28
C ILE A 330 2.72 12.62 21.30
N ASP A 331 2.63 13.53 22.28
CA ASP A 331 3.64 13.67 23.34
C ASP A 331 3.77 12.37 24.15
N LEU A 332 2.65 11.74 24.51
CA LEU A 332 2.61 10.47 25.22
C LEU A 332 3.23 9.33 24.41
N ILE A 333 2.93 9.25 23.10
CA ILE A 333 3.52 8.26 22.19
C ILE A 333 5.04 8.42 22.14
N ILE A 334 5.54 9.64 21.95
CA ILE A 334 6.98 9.92 21.85
C ILE A 334 7.69 9.54 23.17
N MET A 335 7.10 9.93 24.30
CA MET A 335 7.62 9.60 25.63
C MET A 335 7.71 8.08 25.83
N PHE A 336 6.64 7.35 25.54
CA PHE A 336 6.62 5.90 25.66
C PHE A 336 7.59 5.23 24.69
N ILE A 337 7.74 5.75 23.47
CA ILE A 337 8.72 5.23 22.52
C ILE A 337 10.13 5.34 23.09
N GLY A 338 10.50 6.50 23.65
CA GLY A 338 11.82 6.72 24.24
C GLY A 338 12.09 5.84 25.46
N ILE A 339 11.17 5.81 26.43
CA ILE A 339 11.33 5.04 27.67
C ILE A 339 11.44 3.54 27.37
N LEU A 340 10.54 3.00 26.55
CA LEU A 340 10.54 1.57 26.24
C LEU A 340 11.70 1.17 25.35
N PHE A 341 12.17 2.05 24.46
CA PHE A 341 13.40 1.80 23.70
C PHE A 341 14.60 1.62 24.64
N LEU A 342 14.75 2.48 25.65
CA LEU A 342 15.82 2.35 26.65
C LEU A 342 15.70 1.05 27.47
N LEU A 343 14.48 0.64 27.83
CA LEU A 343 14.24 -0.62 28.55
C LEU A 343 14.58 -1.85 27.70
N VAL A 344 14.13 -1.87 26.44
CA VAL A 344 14.43 -2.94 25.47
C VAL A 344 15.94 -2.99 25.23
N LEU A 345 16.59 -1.85 25.07
CA LEU A 345 18.03 -1.74 24.91
C LEU A 345 18.79 -2.33 26.11
N GLY A 346 18.39 -1.95 27.33
CA GLY A 346 18.99 -2.48 28.57
C GLY A 346 18.84 -4.00 28.66
N TYR A 347 17.64 -4.52 28.41
CA TYR A 347 17.39 -5.97 28.39
C TYR A 347 18.24 -6.70 27.35
N SER A 348 18.27 -6.18 26.12
CA SER A 348 19.05 -6.73 25.01
C SER A 348 20.56 -6.68 25.29
N PHE A 349 21.05 -5.62 25.93
CA PHE A 349 22.45 -5.48 26.31
C PHE A 349 22.85 -6.52 27.35
N ILE A 350 22.07 -6.67 28.44
CA ILE A 350 22.31 -7.68 29.48
C ILE A 350 22.32 -9.09 28.87
N LYS A 351 21.34 -9.40 28.02
CA LYS A 351 21.27 -10.68 27.31
C LYS A 351 22.49 -10.90 26.41
N GLY A 352 23.01 -9.85 25.78
CA GLY A 352 24.21 -9.91 24.96
C GLY A 352 25.50 -10.19 25.72
N LEU A 353 25.60 -9.77 26.98
CA LEU A 353 26.77 -10.08 27.83
C LEU A 353 26.82 -11.55 28.26
N ILE A 354 25.66 -12.22 28.33
CA ILE A 354 25.54 -13.61 28.81
C ILE A 354 25.87 -14.63 27.68
N VAL A 355 25.70 -14.25 26.42
CA VAL A 355 25.79 -15.16 25.26
C VAL A 355 27.25 -15.36 24.78
N PRO A 356 27.62 -16.56 24.27
CA PRO A 356 28.94 -16.80 23.65
C PRO A 356 29.19 -15.89 22.43
N HIS A 357 30.47 -15.69 22.06
CA HIS A 357 30.91 -14.76 21.00
C HIS A 357 30.53 -13.29 21.25
N ARG A 358 30.75 -12.81 22.49
CA ARG A 358 30.36 -11.48 22.98
C ARG A 358 30.72 -10.33 22.05
N VAL A 359 31.96 -10.26 21.54
CA VAL A 359 32.44 -9.15 20.69
C VAL A 359 31.61 -9.00 19.41
N LYS A 360 31.39 -10.10 18.67
CA LYS A 360 30.60 -10.09 17.43
C LYS A 360 29.14 -9.70 17.70
N LYS A 361 28.55 -10.23 18.79
CA LYS A 361 27.16 -9.93 19.16
C LYS A 361 26.98 -8.50 19.66
N VAL A 362 27.96 -7.93 20.36
CA VAL A 362 27.96 -6.52 20.79
C VAL A 362 28.13 -5.58 19.61
N ALA A 363 29.03 -5.88 18.66
CA ALA A 363 29.17 -5.10 17.44
C ALA A 363 27.88 -5.10 16.59
N HIS A 364 27.25 -6.27 16.44
CA HIS A 364 25.96 -6.39 15.78
C HIS A 364 24.87 -5.59 16.53
N MET A 365 24.82 -5.68 17.86
CA MET A 365 23.91 -4.88 18.67
C MET A 365 24.09 -3.38 18.41
N ALA A 366 25.33 -2.89 18.44
CA ALA A 366 25.61 -1.47 18.19
C ALA A 366 25.12 -1.02 16.81
N PHE A 367 25.34 -1.82 15.78
CA PHE A 367 24.81 -1.56 14.43
C PHE A 367 23.28 -1.47 14.42
N VAL A 368 22.58 -2.44 15.03
CA VAL A 368 21.11 -2.43 15.09
C VAL A 368 20.61 -1.23 15.89
N VAL A 369 21.25 -0.87 16.99
CA VAL A 369 20.84 0.27 17.82
C VAL A 369 21.00 1.59 17.08
N VAL A 370 22.14 1.83 16.41
CA VAL A 370 22.36 3.05 15.63
C VAL A 370 21.34 3.16 14.50
N THR A 371 21.14 2.08 13.73
CA THR A 371 20.16 2.07 12.64
C THR A 371 18.73 2.27 13.15
N SER A 372 18.38 1.66 14.28
CA SER A 372 17.08 1.85 14.95
C SER A 372 16.83 3.30 15.35
N ILE A 373 17.81 3.94 15.99
CA ILE A 373 17.70 5.34 16.40
C ILE A 373 17.48 6.22 15.17
N LEU A 374 18.23 6.00 14.07
CA LEU A 374 18.03 6.75 12.83
C LEU A 374 16.63 6.55 12.25
N LEU A 375 16.15 5.30 12.18
CA LEU A 375 14.81 5.00 11.67
C LEU A 375 13.71 5.63 12.52
N ILE A 376 13.83 5.60 13.85
CA ILE A 376 12.88 6.26 14.75
C ILE A 376 12.96 7.79 14.57
N CYS A 377 14.14 8.38 14.61
CA CYS A 377 14.31 9.83 14.49
C CYS A 377 13.72 10.37 13.17
N TYR A 378 14.03 9.75 12.03
CA TYR A 378 13.52 10.19 10.73
C TYR A 378 12.07 9.79 10.53
N GLY A 379 11.71 8.58 10.93
CA GLY A 379 10.37 8.04 10.76
C GLY A 379 9.32 8.76 11.61
N MET A 380 9.70 9.41 12.71
CA MET A 380 8.77 10.14 13.57
C MET A 380 8.44 11.55 13.07
N ILE A 381 9.19 12.09 12.11
CA ILE A 381 8.94 13.44 11.57
C ILE A 381 7.51 13.59 10.99
N PRO A 382 7.00 12.66 10.14
CA PRO A 382 5.61 12.69 9.69
C PRO A 382 4.57 12.70 10.83
N LEU A 383 4.85 12.00 11.93
CA LEU A 383 3.97 11.97 13.11
C LEU A 383 3.96 13.32 13.83
N LEU A 384 5.14 13.90 14.06
CA LEU A 384 5.29 15.23 14.68
C LEU A 384 4.55 16.31 13.90
N ARG A 385 4.52 16.19 12.57
CA ARG A 385 3.85 17.13 11.68
C ARG A 385 2.32 17.04 11.71
N LEU A 386 1.73 16.10 12.45
CA LEU A 386 0.28 16.09 12.71
C LEU A 386 -0.14 17.15 13.72
N ASP A 387 0.76 17.60 14.59
CA ASP A 387 0.56 18.77 15.46
C ASP A 387 1.10 20.02 14.75
N GLU A 388 0.27 21.04 14.62
CA GLU A 388 0.60 22.32 13.98
C GLU A 388 1.81 23.01 14.64
N LYS A 389 1.92 22.96 15.97
CA LYS A 389 3.04 23.60 16.70
C LYS A 389 4.36 22.91 16.42
N LEU A 390 4.36 21.58 16.43
CA LEU A 390 5.54 20.78 16.13
C LEU A 390 5.88 20.79 14.62
N ALA A 391 4.87 20.88 13.76
CA ALA A 391 5.03 21.08 12.32
C ALA A 391 5.76 22.39 12.01
N ALA A 392 5.39 23.50 12.68
CA ALA A 392 6.07 24.79 12.52
C ALA A 392 7.56 24.67 12.91
N ARG A 393 7.85 24.14 14.10
CA ARG A 393 9.23 23.97 14.60
C ARG A 393 10.08 23.06 13.70
N THR A 394 9.52 21.97 13.20
CA THR A 394 10.23 21.04 12.30
C THR A 394 10.46 21.65 10.92
N THR A 395 9.58 22.54 10.47
CA THR A 395 9.69 23.24 9.18
C THR A 395 10.70 24.38 9.24
N GLU A 396 10.77 25.10 10.37
CA GLU A 396 11.72 26.19 10.60
C GLU A 396 13.17 25.70 10.67
N ASN A 397 13.42 24.44 11.05
CA ASN A 397 14.77 23.89 11.12
C ASN A 397 15.21 23.28 9.77
N PRO A 398 16.16 23.91 9.04
CA PRO A 398 16.55 23.45 7.71
C PRO A 398 17.25 22.09 7.73
N LEU A 399 18.00 21.76 8.79
CA LEU A 399 18.70 20.49 8.93
C LEU A 399 17.69 19.33 9.04
N ILE A 400 16.69 19.46 9.92
CA ILE A 400 15.64 18.44 10.09
C ILE A 400 14.92 18.23 8.76
N MET A 401 14.58 19.30 8.05
CA MET A 401 13.88 19.22 6.76
C MET A 401 14.75 18.59 5.67
N GLN A 402 16.05 18.87 5.63
CA GLN A 402 16.99 18.25 4.69
C GLN A 402 17.09 16.74 4.93
N TYR A 403 17.27 16.30 6.18
CA TYR A 403 17.31 14.88 6.51
C TYR A 403 15.98 14.19 6.27
N TYR A 404 14.86 14.83 6.60
CA TYR A 404 13.52 14.33 6.30
C TYR A 404 13.32 14.11 4.80
N LYS A 405 13.64 15.10 3.97
CA LYS A 405 13.54 15.00 2.51
C LYS A 405 14.40 13.87 1.97
N SER A 406 15.61 13.71 2.50
CA SER A 406 16.48 12.59 2.15
C SER A 406 15.83 11.25 2.52
N ALA A 407 15.47 11.04 3.80
CA ALA A 407 14.84 9.79 4.25
C ALA A 407 13.53 9.47 3.50
N ASN A 408 12.71 10.49 3.21
CA ASN A 408 11.49 10.35 2.43
C ASN A 408 11.77 9.98 0.96
N SER A 409 12.84 10.50 0.35
CA SER A 409 13.28 10.09 -1.00
C SER A 409 13.77 8.63 -1.06
N TRP A 410 14.18 8.07 0.08
CA TRP A 410 14.48 6.65 0.22
C TRP A 410 13.25 5.81 0.58
N GLY A 411 12.08 6.43 0.76
CA GLY A 411 10.86 5.75 1.18
C GLY A 411 10.90 5.27 2.63
N LEU A 412 11.65 5.94 3.51
CA LEU A 412 11.86 5.55 4.92
C LEU A 412 11.18 6.49 5.94
N ALA A 413 10.52 7.55 5.48
CA ALA A 413 9.85 8.52 6.35
C ALA A 413 8.50 8.94 5.74
N ASN A 414 7.70 7.96 5.35
CA ASN A 414 6.47 8.20 4.60
C ASN A 414 5.35 8.75 5.49
N PHE A 415 4.46 9.52 4.88
CA PHE A 415 3.20 9.95 5.49
C PHE A 415 2.08 8.95 5.14
N TYR A 416 1.26 8.58 6.13
CA TYR A 416 0.10 7.70 5.94
C TYR A 416 -1.20 8.45 6.27
N GLY A 417 -2.24 8.23 5.47
CA GLY A 417 -3.54 8.84 5.71
C GLY A 417 -4.53 8.50 4.60
N SER A 418 -5.24 7.38 4.76
CA SER A 418 -6.24 6.91 3.81
C SER A 418 -7.64 7.44 4.13
N TYR A 419 -8.46 7.68 3.09
CA TYR A 419 -9.88 8.03 3.18
C TYR A 419 -10.18 9.23 4.10
N LYS A 420 -9.37 10.30 3.95
CA LYS A 420 -9.48 11.51 4.76
C LYS A 420 -10.84 12.19 4.61
N GLN A 421 -11.35 12.25 3.38
CA GLN A 421 -12.65 12.82 3.04
C GLN A 421 -13.47 11.76 2.29
N MET A 422 -14.75 11.66 2.63
CA MET A 422 -15.69 10.78 1.95
C MET A 422 -16.46 11.60 0.90
N THR A 423 -16.63 11.04 -0.30
CA THR A 423 -17.56 11.60 -1.27
C THR A 423 -18.99 11.26 -0.83
N THR A 424 -19.82 12.27 -0.60
CA THR A 424 -21.18 12.08 -0.06
C THR A 424 -22.24 11.96 -1.15
N PHE A 425 -21.87 12.21 -2.41
CA PHE A 425 -22.78 12.27 -3.55
C PHE A 425 -22.70 11.02 -4.44
N GLY A 426 -21.91 10.02 -4.05
CA GLY A 426 -21.64 8.82 -4.82
C GLY A 426 -20.18 8.67 -5.24
N LYS A 427 -19.92 7.66 -6.07
CA LYS A 427 -18.60 7.32 -6.60
C LYS A 427 -18.42 7.90 -8.01
N PRO A 428 -17.56 8.91 -8.22
CA PRO A 428 -17.30 9.42 -9.56
C PRO A 428 -16.51 8.39 -10.38
N GLU A 429 -16.98 8.06 -11.58
CA GLU A 429 -16.33 7.12 -12.48
C GLU A 429 -16.28 7.64 -13.91
N ILE A 430 -15.08 7.60 -14.48
CA ILE A 430 -14.86 7.92 -15.90
C ILE A 430 -15.23 6.69 -16.73
N ILE A 431 -16.16 6.90 -17.67
CA ILE A 431 -16.56 5.90 -18.68
C ILE A 431 -16.04 6.37 -20.04
N ILE A 432 -15.05 5.63 -20.55
CA ILE A 432 -14.46 5.89 -21.86
C ILE A 432 -15.30 5.18 -22.91
N GLU A 433 -15.65 5.89 -23.98
CA GLU A 433 -16.41 5.38 -25.11
C GLU A 433 -15.63 5.58 -26.41
N GLY A 434 -15.74 4.62 -27.33
CA GLY A 434 -15.18 4.72 -28.67
C GLY A 434 -16.25 4.59 -29.75
N ALA A 435 -16.00 5.16 -30.93
CA ALA A 435 -16.88 5.04 -32.10
C ALA A 435 -16.13 5.14 -33.43
N HIS A 436 -16.76 4.65 -34.50
CA HIS A 436 -16.28 4.78 -35.88
C HIS A 436 -16.60 6.15 -36.49
N ALA A 437 -17.79 6.66 -36.16
CA ALA A 437 -18.33 7.93 -36.60
C ALA A 437 -18.72 8.76 -35.37
N ILE A 438 -18.77 10.09 -35.49
CA ILE A 438 -19.05 10.97 -34.36
C ILE A 438 -20.50 10.84 -33.86
N GLU A 439 -21.40 10.43 -34.75
CA GLU A 439 -22.81 10.14 -34.48
C GLU A 439 -23.00 8.84 -33.67
N GLY A 440 -21.97 7.97 -33.63
CA GLY A 440 -22.00 6.66 -32.98
C GLY A 440 -22.18 5.48 -33.95
N PRO A 441 -22.59 4.29 -33.46
CA PRO A 441 -22.84 3.96 -32.06
C PRO A 441 -21.56 4.01 -31.22
N TRP A 442 -21.67 4.57 -30.02
CA TRP A 442 -20.58 4.64 -29.05
C TRP A 442 -20.55 3.37 -28.20
N LYS A 443 -19.39 2.72 -28.10
CA LYS A 443 -19.18 1.48 -27.33
C LYS A 443 -18.26 1.77 -26.15
N GLU A 444 -18.67 1.35 -24.95
CA GLU A 444 -17.90 1.54 -23.71
C GLU A 444 -16.71 0.58 -23.63
N PHE A 445 -15.55 1.09 -23.20
CA PHE A 445 -14.40 0.26 -22.82
C PHE A 445 -14.62 -0.29 -21.41
N GLN A 446 -14.43 -1.61 -21.21
CA GLN A 446 -14.56 -2.23 -19.90
C GLN A 446 -13.19 -2.52 -19.29
N PHE A 447 -12.97 -2.01 -18.09
CA PHE A 447 -11.76 -2.20 -17.30
C PHE A 447 -11.90 -3.40 -16.37
N SER A 448 -10.77 -3.88 -15.85
CA SER A 448 -10.70 -5.18 -15.17
C SER A 448 -11.43 -5.21 -13.84
N SER A 449 -11.25 -4.18 -13.03
CA SER A 449 -11.57 -4.15 -11.61
C SER A 449 -12.37 -2.92 -11.18
N LYS A 450 -12.25 -1.78 -11.88
CA LYS A 450 -13.14 -0.63 -11.59
C LYS A 450 -14.57 -0.89 -12.06
N PRO A 451 -15.58 -0.23 -11.45
CA PRO A 451 -16.96 -0.30 -11.94
C PRO A 451 -17.10 0.21 -13.38
N GLY A 452 -18.00 -0.42 -14.13
CA GLY A 452 -18.27 -0.12 -15.54
C GLY A 452 -19.70 -0.54 -15.86
N ASP A 453 -19.88 -1.72 -16.44
CA ASP A 453 -21.20 -2.34 -16.59
C ASP A 453 -21.94 -2.44 -15.23
N ILE A 454 -23.14 -1.86 -15.18
CA ILE A 454 -23.99 -1.83 -13.99
C ILE A 454 -24.44 -3.21 -13.51
N SER A 455 -24.48 -4.19 -14.41
CA SER A 455 -24.85 -5.58 -14.10
C SER A 455 -23.69 -6.37 -13.51
N LYS A 456 -22.46 -5.85 -13.60
CA LYS A 456 -21.27 -6.57 -13.16
C LYS A 456 -21.03 -6.34 -11.67
N ARG A 457 -21.02 -7.44 -10.91
CA ARG A 457 -20.62 -7.41 -9.50
C ARG A 457 -19.17 -6.92 -9.34
N PRO A 458 -18.83 -6.21 -8.26
CA PRO A 458 -17.44 -5.89 -7.95
C PRO A 458 -16.58 -7.17 -7.83
N LYS A 459 -15.26 -7.08 -8.03
CA LYS A 459 -14.35 -8.25 -7.97
C LYS A 459 -13.56 -8.25 -6.65
N PHE A 460 -13.19 -9.45 -6.18
CA PHE A 460 -12.16 -9.61 -5.15
C PHE A 460 -10.83 -9.89 -5.87
N ILE A 461 -9.87 -8.99 -5.74
CA ILE A 461 -8.62 -9.01 -6.53
C ILE A 461 -7.35 -9.00 -5.66
N ALA A 462 -7.49 -8.84 -4.34
CA ALA A 462 -6.37 -8.94 -3.41
C ALA A 462 -5.61 -10.29 -3.57
N PRO A 463 -4.26 -10.31 -3.61
CA PRO A 463 -3.33 -9.20 -3.36
C PRO A 463 -2.88 -8.42 -4.61
N HIS A 464 -3.48 -8.66 -5.78
CA HIS A 464 -3.15 -7.91 -7.01
C HIS A 464 -3.61 -6.45 -6.91
N GLN A 465 -2.77 -5.53 -7.40
CA GLN A 465 -3.07 -4.10 -7.47
C GLN A 465 -3.13 -3.63 -8.95
N PRO A 466 -4.32 -3.45 -9.53
CA PRO A 466 -4.50 -2.94 -10.89
C PRO A 466 -4.29 -1.42 -10.88
N ARG A 467 -3.13 -0.98 -11.37
CA ARG A 467 -2.68 0.40 -11.24
C ARG A 467 -3.47 1.37 -12.11
N LEU A 468 -3.84 0.95 -13.33
CA LEU A 468 -4.60 1.78 -14.25
C LEU A 468 -6.01 2.05 -13.72
N ASP A 469 -6.73 0.99 -13.35
CA ASP A 469 -8.09 1.07 -12.81
C ASP A 469 -8.15 1.95 -11.55
N TRP A 470 -7.21 1.76 -10.62
CA TRP A 470 -7.12 2.60 -9.43
C TRP A 470 -6.89 4.06 -9.77
N GLN A 471 -5.95 4.34 -10.68
CA GLN A 471 -5.59 5.70 -11.05
C GLN A 471 -6.71 6.41 -11.83
N LEU A 472 -7.54 5.67 -12.58
CA LEU A 472 -8.72 6.22 -13.25
C LEU A 472 -9.78 6.71 -12.25
N THR A 473 -9.99 5.98 -11.14
CA THR A 473 -10.89 6.46 -10.07
C THR A 473 -10.36 7.77 -9.47
N LEU A 474 -9.05 7.89 -9.21
CA LEU A 474 -8.48 9.14 -8.70
C LEU A 474 -8.58 10.29 -9.72
N ALA A 475 -8.40 9.99 -11.01
CA ALA A 475 -8.53 11.00 -12.06
C ALA A 475 -9.97 11.55 -12.17
N ALA A 476 -10.98 10.77 -11.80
CA ALA A 476 -12.39 11.18 -11.84
C ALA A 476 -12.72 12.33 -10.88
N GLU A 477 -11.88 12.59 -9.88
CA GLU A 477 -12.02 13.72 -8.95
C GLU A 477 -11.47 15.05 -9.51
N GLY A 478 -10.73 15.00 -10.63
CA GLY A 478 -10.09 16.15 -11.25
C GLY A 478 -10.56 16.40 -12.68
N THR A 479 -9.72 17.02 -13.49
CA THR A 479 -9.98 17.25 -14.92
C THR A 479 -9.05 16.41 -15.79
N TYR A 480 -9.46 16.08 -17.01
CA TYR A 480 -8.68 15.22 -17.89
C TYR A 480 -7.32 15.83 -18.28
N GLN A 481 -7.23 17.16 -18.39
CA GLN A 481 -6.00 17.89 -18.72
C GLN A 481 -4.98 17.90 -17.57
N GLN A 482 -5.40 17.69 -16.33
CA GLN A 482 -4.47 17.55 -15.20
C GLN A 482 -3.85 16.16 -15.11
N ASN A 483 -4.31 15.22 -15.95
CA ASN A 483 -3.95 13.81 -15.90
C ASN A 483 -3.21 13.37 -17.19
N PRO A 484 -1.89 13.58 -17.31
CA PRO A 484 -1.13 13.22 -18.51
C PRO A 484 -1.25 11.74 -18.91
N PHE A 485 -1.33 10.83 -17.93
CA PHE A 485 -1.51 9.40 -18.19
C PHE A 485 -2.85 9.10 -18.89
N PHE A 486 -3.90 9.86 -18.58
CA PHE A 486 -5.23 9.69 -19.18
C PHE A 486 -5.23 10.15 -20.63
N MET A 487 -4.61 11.30 -20.92
CA MET A 487 -4.43 11.77 -22.29
C MET A 487 -3.57 10.80 -23.12
N SER A 488 -2.55 10.21 -22.50
CA SER A 488 -1.75 9.15 -23.12
C SER A 488 -2.58 7.89 -23.40
N LEU A 489 -3.46 7.49 -22.47
CA LEU A 489 -4.40 6.38 -22.67
C LEU A 489 -5.30 6.63 -23.89
N VAL A 490 -5.91 7.81 -23.99
CA VAL A 490 -6.75 8.20 -25.14
C VAL A 490 -5.97 8.12 -26.45
N TYR A 491 -4.76 8.65 -26.48
CA TYR A 491 -3.89 8.54 -27.66
C TYR A 491 -3.59 7.08 -28.02
N HIS A 492 -3.22 6.24 -27.06
CA HIS A 492 -2.89 4.85 -27.33
C HIS A 492 -4.08 3.99 -27.74
N LEU A 493 -5.29 4.32 -27.25
CA LEU A 493 -6.54 3.72 -27.73
C LEU A 493 -6.81 4.07 -29.19
N LEU A 494 -6.72 5.35 -29.57
CA LEU A 494 -6.86 5.81 -30.96
C LEU A 494 -5.82 5.19 -31.90
N GLN A 495 -4.64 4.80 -31.39
CA GLN A 495 -3.61 4.10 -32.17
C GLN A 495 -3.74 2.57 -32.14
N ASN A 496 -4.64 2.01 -31.34
CA ASN A 496 -4.76 0.57 -31.09
C ASN A 496 -3.41 -0.05 -30.66
N THR A 497 -2.77 0.57 -29.68
CA THR A 497 -1.45 0.13 -29.19
C THR A 497 -1.61 -1.13 -28.34
N THR A 498 -1.07 -2.25 -28.82
CA THR A 498 -1.24 -3.58 -28.19
C THR A 498 -0.86 -3.59 -26.71
N GLU A 499 0.26 -2.97 -26.33
CA GLU A 499 0.72 -2.96 -24.94
C GLU A 499 -0.27 -2.29 -23.97
N VAL A 500 -0.96 -1.24 -24.41
CA VAL A 500 -1.94 -0.49 -23.58
C VAL A 500 -3.31 -1.16 -23.63
N VAL A 501 -3.74 -1.63 -24.80
CA VAL A 501 -5.02 -2.33 -24.96
C VAL A 501 -5.07 -3.60 -24.10
N ASN A 502 -3.93 -4.27 -23.90
CA ASN A 502 -3.84 -5.43 -23.01
C ASN A 502 -4.07 -5.10 -21.51
N LEU A 503 -4.08 -3.83 -21.11
CA LEU A 503 -4.46 -3.42 -19.75
C LEU A 503 -5.99 -3.37 -19.56
N ILE A 504 -6.77 -3.43 -20.66
CA ILE A 504 -8.22 -3.31 -20.68
C ILE A 504 -8.84 -4.71 -20.84
N GLU A 505 -9.90 -5.00 -20.08
CA GLU A 505 -10.53 -6.33 -20.07
C GLU A 505 -11.32 -6.59 -21.37
N ASN A 506 -12.11 -5.62 -21.83
CA ASN A 506 -12.84 -5.72 -23.09
C ASN A 506 -12.61 -4.48 -23.95
N TYR A 507 -11.87 -4.67 -25.05
CA TYR A 507 -11.68 -3.69 -26.10
C TYR A 507 -12.62 -3.99 -27.28
N PRO A 508 -13.68 -3.18 -27.52
CA PRO A 508 -14.72 -3.51 -28.50
C PRO A 508 -14.30 -3.36 -29.98
N PHE A 509 -13.11 -2.83 -30.26
CA PHE A 509 -12.62 -2.52 -31.61
C PHE A 509 -11.45 -3.41 -32.06
N GLN A 510 -11.48 -4.69 -31.67
CA GLN A 510 -10.45 -5.67 -32.06
C GLN A 510 -10.40 -5.93 -33.57
N ASN A 511 -11.55 -5.84 -34.25
CA ASN A 511 -11.65 -6.04 -35.69
C ASN A 511 -11.05 -4.84 -36.43
N ARG A 512 -10.01 -5.07 -37.24
CA ARG A 512 -9.34 -4.00 -38.00
C ARG A 512 -10.19 -3.43 -39.13
N SER A 513 -11.22 -4.16 -39.58
CA SER A 513 -12.15 -3.71 -40.62
C SER A 513 -13.05 -2.55 -40.14
N GLU A 514 -13.22 -2.42 -38.83
CA GLU A 514 -13.96 -1.34 -38.18
C GLU A 514 -13.03 -0.66 -37.18
N PRO A 515 -12.14 0.24 -37.63
CA PRO A 515 -11.17 0.87 -36.74
C PRO A 515 -11.81 1.96 -35.89
N LEU A 516 -11.38 2.05 -34.63
CA LEU A 516 -11.71 3.16 -33.73
C LEU A 516 -11.20 4.49 -34.32
N THR A 517 -12.13 5.44 -34.53
CA THR A 517 -11.81 6.77 -35.09
C THR A 517 -11.89 7.85 -34.03
N PHE A 518 -12.90 7.75 -33.14
CA PHE A 518 -13.19 8.74 -32.12
C PHE A 518 -13.21 8.11 -30.73
N VAL A 519 -12.69 8.83 -29.74
CA VAL A 519 -12.75 8.47 -28.32
C VAL A 519 -13.27 9.67 -27.55
N ARG A 520 -14.22 9.44 -26.65
CA ARG A 520 -14.71 10.45 -25.69
C ARG A 520 -14.76 9.84 -24.29
N ALA A 521 -14.95 10.68 -23.28
CA ALA A 521 -15.17 10.18 -21.93
C ALA A 521 -16.29 10.95 -21.24
N LYS A 522 -17.09 10.22 -20.47
CA LYS A 522 -18.19 10.77 -19.68
C LYS A 522 -17.93 10.52 -18.20
N LEU A 523 -18.39 11.45 -17.36
CA LEU A 523 -18.39 11.28 -15.93
C LEU A 523 -19.78 10.82 -15.48
N TYR A 524 -19.81 9.71 -14.77
CA TYR A 524 -21.02 9.22 -14.11
C TYR A 524 -20.79 9.15 -12.62
N MET A 525 -21.87 9.30 -11.86
CA MET A 525 -21.89 9.02 -10.45
C MET A 525 -22.48 7.64 -10.24
N TYR A 526 -21.71 6.72 -9.67
CA TYR A 526 -22.13 5.34 -9.42
C TYR A 526 -22.63 5.17 -7.99
N HIS A 527 -23.69 4.38 -7.85
CA HIS A 527 -24.30 4.00 -6.58
C HIS A 527 -24.55 2.51 -6.50
N PHE A 528 -24.46 1.93 -5.31
CA PHE A 528 -24.95 0.58 -5.06
C PHE A 528 -26.47 0.55 -5.12
N THR A 529 -27.01 -0.44 -5.83
CA THR A 529 -28.44 -0.72 -5.89
C THR A 529 -28.95 -1.35 -4.60
N ASN A 530 -30.26 -1.29 -4.35
CA ASN A 530 -30.85 -1.96 -3.19
C ASN A 530 -30.97 -3.48 -3.38
N ILE A 531 -31.10 -4.19 -2.26
CA ILE A 531 -31.39 -5.63 -2.25
C ILE A 531 -32.72 -5.89 -3.00
N GLY A 532 -32.67 -6.73 -4.03
CA GLY A 532 -33.83 -7.12 -4.85
C GLY A 532 -33.87 -6.46 -6.22
N GLU A 533 -33.03 -5.45 -6.48
CA GLU A 533 -32.86 -4.88 -7.80
C GLU A 533 -32.04 -5.82 -8.72
N LYS A 534 -32.21 -5.68 -10.04
CA LYS A 534 -31.60 -6.57 -11.04
C LYS A 534 -30.09 -6.33 -11.20
N HIS A 535 -29.63 -5.09 -11.03
CA HIS A 535 -28.26 -4.66 -11.25
C HIS A 535 -27.51 -4.52 -9.91
N TRP A 536 -26.18 -4.45 -9.95
CA TRP A 536 -25.34 -4.20 -8.76
C TRP A 536 -25.06 -2.71 -8.56
N TRP A 537 -25.13 -1.95 -9.65
CA TRP A 537 -24.91 -0.52 -9.66
C TRP A 537 -26.07 0.19 -10.34
N SER A 538 -26.38 1.39 -9.88
CA SER A 538 -27.04 2.42 -10.67
C SER A 538 -26.00 3.50 -10.99
N ARG A 539 -26.24 4.26 -12.07
CA ARG A 539 -25.34 5.36 -12.43
C ARG A 539 -26.12 6.52 -13.01
N ASP A 540 -25.74 7.73 -12.61
CA ASP A 540 -26.33 8.98 -13.06
C ASP A 540 -25.31 9.77 -13.87
N PHE A 541 -25.67 10.15 -15.10
CA PHE A 541 -24.81 10.96 -15.94
C PHE A 541 -24.63 12.35 -15.31
N GLN A 542 -23.38 12.79 -15.19
CA GLN A 542 -23.06 14.11 -14.65
C GLN A 542 -22.71 15.08 -15.77
N GLU A 543 -21.62 14.78 -16.49
CA GLU A 543 -21.09 15.66 -17.52
C GLU A 543 -20.24 14.89 -18.54
N GLU A 544 -19.96 15.57 -19.67
CA GLU A 544 -18.95 15.11 -20.61
C GLU A 544 -17.56 15.43 -20.06
N TYR A 545 -16.92 14.42 -19.47
CA TYR A 545 -15.59 14.55 -18.86
C TYR A 545 -14.53 14.98 -19.88
N MET A 546 -14.58 14.43 -21.10
CA MET A 546 -13.67 14.78 -22.19
C MET A 546 -14.43 14.75 -23.51
N PRO A 547 -14.33 15.81 -24.33
CA PRO A 547 -14.98 15.85 -25.64
C PRO A 547 -14.43 14.77 -26.59
N PRO A 548 -15.07 14.52 -27.74
CA PRO A 548 -14.56 13.56 -28.73
C PRO A 548 -13.21 13.98 -29.32
N TYR A 549 -12.19 13.14 -29.13
CA TYR A 549 -10.88 13.23 -29.79
C TYR A 549 -10.80 12.22 -30.94
N ASN A 550 -10.10 12.59 -32.00
CA ASN A 550 -9.77 11.70 -33.11
C ASN A 550 -8.25 11.53 -33.26
N LYS A 551 -7.86 10.57 -34.10
CA LYS A 551 -6.44 10.24 -34.36
C LYS A 551 -5.62 11.40 -34.95
N GLY A 552 -6.28 12.34 -35.61
CA GLY A 552 -5.67 13.51 -36.27
C GLY A 552 -5.49 14.72 -35.37
N ASN A 553 -5.97 14.69 -34.12
CA ASN A 553 -5.92 15.84 -33.23
C ASN A 553 -4.47 16.24 -32.87
N GLU A 554 -4.00 17.36 -33.41
CA GLU A 554 -2.63 17.86 -33.16
C GLU A 554 -2.44 18.36 -31.73
N ALA A 555 -3.45 18.99 -31.14
CA ALA A 555 -3.38 19.48 -29.75
C ALA A 555 -3.13 18.34 -28.75
N LEU A 556 -3.72 17.16 -28.97
CA LEU A 556 -3.42 15.97 -28.16
C LEU A 556 -1.94 15.55 -28.30
N ARG A 557 -1.39 15.56 -29.52
CA ARG A 557 0.00 15.18 -29.76
C ARG A 557 0.97 16.20 -29.17
N ASP A 558 0.65 17.49 -29.26
CA ASP A 558 1.47 18.57 -28.71
C ASP A 558 1.46 18.55 -27.19
N TYR A 559 0.31 18.35 -26.57
CA TYR A 559 0.19 18.13 -25.12
C TYR A 559 1.08 16.95 -24.66
N LEU A 560 1.06 15.82 -25.37
CA LEU A 560 1.88 14.66 -25.02
C LEU A 560 3.39 14.88 -25.27
N ARG A 561 3.78 15.73 -26.21
CA ARG A 561 5.18 16.13 -26.43
C ARG A 561 5.66 17.05 -25.32
N GLU A 562 4.84 18.01 -24.91
CA GLU A 562 5.13 18.93 -23.80
C GLU A 562 5.39 18.16 -22.50
N HIS A 563 4.58 17.14 -22.24
CA HIS A 563 4.73 16.24 -21.09
C HIS A 563 5.81 15.16 -21.27
N ARG A 564 6.60 15.22 -22.35
CA ARG A 564 7.67 14.26 -22.69
C ARG A 564 7.23 12.79 -22.77
N ILE A 565 5.95 12.54 -23.07
CA ILE A 565 5.39 11.20 -23.27
C ILE A 565 5.67 10.74 -24.70
N LEU A 566 5.44 11.62 -25.69
CA LEU A 566 5.81 11.38 -27.09
C LEU A 566 7.14 12.07 -27.41
N THR A 567 8.22 11.30 -27.49
CA THR A 567 9.53 11.82 -27.87
C THR A 567 9.79 11.62 -29.37
N LYS A 568 10.37 12.64 -30.02
CA LYS A 568 10.86 12.52 -31.42
C LYS A 568 12.14 11.69 -31.51
N SER A 569 12.96 11.74 -30.46
CA SER A 569 14.19 10.95 -30.35
C SER A 569 13.86 9.50 -29.99
N LYS A 570 14.42 8.56 -30.75
CA LYS A 570 14.38 7.14 -30.37
C LYS A 570 15.33 6.93 -29.19
N SER A 571 14.86 6.20 -28.18
CA SER A 571 15.69 5.81 -27.04
C SER A 571 16.99 5.14 -27.52
N PRO A 572 18.16 5.49 -26.94
CA PRO A 572 19.43 4.83 -27.27
C PRO A 572 19.46 3.36 -26.83
N PHE A 573 18.54 2.97 -25.93
CA PHE A 573 18.45 1.63 -25.37
C PHE A 573 17.62 0.71 -26.25
N VAL A 574 18.29 -0.19 -26.97
CA VAL A 574 17.66 -1.18 -27.86
C VAL A 574 17.84 -2.58 -27.30
N ASN A 575 16.80 -3.41 -27.39
CA ASN A 575 16.84 -4.79 -26.92
C ASN A 575 17.80 -5.66 -27.72
N GLY A 576 18.85 -6.15 -27.05
CA GLY A 576 19.67 -7.28 -27.50
C GLY A 576 18.89 -8.62 -27.53
N PRO A 577 19.57 -9.74 -27.82
CA PRO A 577 18.93 -11.06 -27.94
C PRO A 577 18.14 -11.48 -26.70
N LEU A 578 18.74 -11.35 -25.51
CA LEU A 578 18.08 -11.67 -24.23
C LEU A 578 16.84 -10.81 -24.00
N GLY A 579 16.90 -9.52 -24.34
CA GLY A 579 15.77 -8.61 -24.17
C GLY A 579 14.60 -8.97 -25.08
N LYS A 580 14.87 -9.42 -26.30
CA LYS A 580 13.84 -9.93 -27.22
C LYS A 580 13.18 -11.21 -26.69
N THR A 581 13.96 -12.11 -26.09
CA THR A 581 13.43 -13.34 -25.46
C THR A 581 12.54 -13.00 -24.27
N LEU A 582 12.98 -12.12 -23.37
CA LEU A 582 12.19 -11.68 -22.20
C LEU A 582 10.87 -11.02 -22.61
N LYS A 583 10.91 -10.15 -23.63
CA LYS A 583 9.70 -9.52 -24.18
C LYS A 583 8.75 -10.53 -24.81
N THR A 584 9.27 -11.56 -25.46
CA THR A 584 8.45 -12.65 -26.03
C THR A 584 7.80 -13.49 -24.94
N GLY A 585 8.56 -13.86 -23.90
CA GLY A 585 8.01 -14.55 -22.72
C GLY A 585 6.91 -13.73 -22.05
N HIS A 586 7.11 -12.42 -21.90
CA HIS A 586 6.10 -11.52 -21.35
C HIS A 586 4.78 -11.55 -22.15
N ARG A 587 4.87 -11.49 -23.49
CA ARG A 587 3.68 -11.54 -24.36
C ARG A 587 2.88 -12.82 -24.18
N ILE A 588 3.55 -13.95 -23.95
CA ILE A 588 2.87 -15.22 -23.66
C ILE A 588 2.17 -15.13 -22.31
N THR A 589 2.87 -14.69 -21.26
CA THR A 589 2.27 -14.56 -19.91
C THR A 589 1.15 -13.53 -19.86
N SER A 590 1.17 -12.50 -20.71
CA SER A 590 0.16 -11.44 -20.74
C SER A 590 -1.21 -11.88 -21.28
N ARG A 591 -1.33 -13.12 -21.77
CA ARG A 591 -2.63 -13.71 -22.17
C ARG A 591 -3.38 -14.35 -21.01
N ILE A 592 -2.71 -14.55 -19.88
CA ILE A 592 -3.30 -15.14 -18.67
C ILE A 592 -3.96 -14.01 -17.87
N ASP A 593 -5.13 -14.29 -17.29
CA ASP A 593 -5.76 -13.36 -16.35
C ASP A 593 -4.80 -12.98 -15.21
N HIS A 594 -4.73 -11.69 -14.89
CA HIS A 594 -3.67 -11.14 -14.05
C HIS A 594 -3.81 -11.58 -12.59
N LEU A 595 -5.06 -11.70 -12.12
CA LEU A 595 -5.34 -12.20 -10.77
C LEU A 595 -4.94 -13.67 -10.68
N LEU A 596 -5.33 -14.47 -11.68
CA LEU A 596 -4.98 -15.89 -11.73
C LEU A 596 -3.46 -16.11 -11.75
N PHE A 597 -2.72 -15.26 -12.47
CA PHE A 597 -1.26 -15.31 -12.49
C PHE A 597 -0.65 -15.04 -11.10
N VAL A 598 -1.10 -13.99 -10.41
CA VAL A 598 -0.60 -13.63 -9.07
C VAL A 598 -0.94 -14.73 -8.05
N VAL A 599 -2.21 -15.14 -7.98
CA VAL A 599 -2.68 -16.15 -7.02
C VAL A 599 -2.06 -17.51 -7.33
N GLY A 600 -1.94 -17.89 -8.61
CA GLY A 600 -1.31 -19.13 -9.04
C GLY A 600 0.16 -19.21 -8.61
N MET A 601 0.93 -18.14 -8.81
CA MET A 601 2.32 -18.06 -8.37
C MET A 601 2.46 -18.18 -6.84
N LEU A 602 1.63 -17.46 -6.08
CA LEU A 602 1.66 -17.51 -4.61
C LEU A 602 1.27 -18.89 -4.09
N THR A 603 0.23 -19.49 -4.66
CA THR A 603 -0.27 -20.82 -4.29
C THR A 603 0.77 -21.89 -4.58
N LEU A 604 1.41 -21.84 -5.76
CA LEU A 604 2.47 -22.77 -6.13
C LEU A 604 3.61 -22.73 -5.11
N VAL A 605 4.11 -21.53 -4.78
CA VAL A 605 5.22 -21.34 -3.84
C VAL A 605 4.84 -21.79 -2.42
N PHE A 606 3.60 -21.54 -2.00
CA PHE A 606 3.11 -21.98 -0.71
C PHE A 606 3.03 -23.52 -0.62
N VAL A 607 2.44 -24.17 -1.64
CA VAL A 607 2.30 -25.63 -1.70
C VAL A 607 3.68 -26.31 -1.77
N THR A 608 4.59 -25.84 -2.63
CA THR A 608 5.94 -26.42 -2.72
C THR A 608 6.72 -26.27 -1.42
N ARG A 609 6.50 -25.17 -0.68
CA ARG A 609 7.11 -24.98 0.63
C ARG A 609 6.57 -25.98 1.66
N ILE A 610 5.25 -26.14 1.72
CA ILE A 610 4.60 -27.11 2.62
C ILE A 610 5.10 -28.53 2.31
N HIS A 611 5.14 -28.91 1.04
CA HIS A 611 5.66 -30.21 0.62
C HIS A 611 7.10 -30.42 1.09
N ARG A 612 8.00 -29.44 0.90
CA ARG A 612 9.38 -29.52 1.41
C ARG A 612 9.46 -29.60 2.94
N MET A 613 8.50 -29.02 3.67
CA MET A 613 8.47 -29.15 5.13
C MET A 613 8.14 -30.58 5.55
N TYR A 614 7.18 -31.22 4.89
CA TYR A 614 6.82 -32.62 5.17
C TYR A 614 7.94 -33.60 4.74
N SER A 615 8.52 -33.44 3.55
CA SER A 615 9.59 -34.34 3.08
C SER A 615 10.82 -34.31 3.99
N ASN A 616 11.16 -33.15 4.55
CA ASN A 616 12.29 -33.04 5.47
C ASN A 616 11.98 -33.62 6.86
N HIS A 617 10.69 -33.72 7.25
CA HIS A 617 10.29 -34.38 8.49
C HIS A 617 10.42 -35.91 8.36
N GLU A 618 9.98 -36.50 7.25
CA GLU A 618 10.09 -37.96 7.00
C GLU A 618 11.55 -38.44 6.92
N VAL A 619 12.47 -37.61 6.43
CA VAL A 619 13.91 -37.91 6.37
C VAL A 619 14.60 -37.82 7.74
N HIS A 620 13.98 -37.20 8.74
CA HIS A 620 14.50 -37.12 10.11
C HIS A 620 13.87 -38.13 11.08
N GLU A 621 12.79 -38.81 10.68
CA GLU A 621 12.16 -39.89 11.46
C GLU A 621 12.63 -41.31 11.06
N ASN A 622 13.31 -41.45 9.92
CA ASN A 622 14.10 -42.62 9.54
C ASN A 622 15.59 -42.39 9.84
#